data_AF-A0A7K2NNE0-F1
#
_entry.id   AF-A0A7K2NNE0-F1
#
_cell.length_a   1.000
_cell.length_b   1.000
_cell.length_c   1.000
_cell.angle_alpha   90.00
_cell.angle_beta   90.00
_cell.angle_gamma   90.00
#
_symmetry.space_group_name_H-M   'P 1'
#
loop_
_entity.id
_entity.type
_entity.pdbx_description
1 polymer ?
#
loop_
_entity_poly.entity_id
_entity_poly.type
_entity_poly.pdbx_seq_one_letter_code
_entity_poly.pdbx_strand_id
1 'polypeptide(L)' 'PATGRPAHSTDRGGYFAVVDPSTGEAFDEAPDRRPEELDLVVDRARAAWPGWRADPAARRTALLAAADAVDAA' A
#
# COMPACT_ATOMS: atom_id res chain seq x y z
N PRO A 1 -25.59 0.48 21.70
CA PRO A 1 -24.71 -0.71 21.60
C PRO A 1 -23.58 -0.43 20.59
N ALA A 2 -22.37 -0.92 20.88
CA ALA A 2 -21.09 -0.35 20.46
C ALA A 2 -20.86 -0.22 18.94
N THR A 3 -20.68 1.02 18.45
CA THR A 3 -19.88 1.31 17.25
C THR A 3 -18.49 1.76 17.71
N GLY A 4 -17.74 0.85 18.31
CA GLY A 4 -16.31 1.06 18.54
C GLY A 4 -15.59 0.79 17.24
N ARG A 5 -15.18 1.83 16.50
CA ARG A 5 -14.18 1.69 15.43
C ARG A 5 -13.00 0.93 16.05
N PRO A 6 -12.56 -0.23 15.51
CA PRO A 6 -11.45 -0.95 16.10
C PRO A 6 -10.27 0.02 16.20
N ALA A 7 -9.79 0.23 17.42
CA ALA A 7 -8.60 1.03 17.64
C ALA A 7 -7.49 0.39 16.82
N HIS A 8 -6.87 1.16 15.91
CA HIS A 8 -5.65 0.69 15.27
C HIS A 8 -4.69 0.27 16.39
N SER A 9 -4.21 -0.97 16.30
CA SER A 9 -3.21 -1.50 17.23
C SER A 9 -2.13 -0.45 17.42
N THR A 10 -1.82 -0.13 18.67
CA THR A 10 -0.74 0.83 18.99
C THR A 10 0.64 0.17 18.96
N ASP A 11 0.70 -1.14 18.65
CA ASP A 11 1.93 -1.90 18.49
C ASP A 11 2.45 -1.76 17.04
N ARG A 12 3.08 -0.61 16.78
CA ARG A 12 3.67 -0.31 15.46
C ARG A 12 4.97 -1.10 15.28
N GLY A 13 5.03 -1.90 14.23
CA GLY A 13 6.10 -2.89 13.98
C GLY A 13 5.62 -4.33 13.79
N GLY A 14 4.30 -4.58 13.89
CA GLY A 14 3.64 -5.86 13.63
C GLY A 14 2.72 -5.82 12.39
N TYR A 15 1.61 -6.55 12.48
CA TYR A 15 0.54 -6.56 11.48
C TYR A 15 -0.79 -6.18 12.14
N PHE A 16 -1.72 -5.63 11.37
CA PHE A 16 -3.08 -5.32 11.82
C PHE A 16 -4.11 -6.07 10.97
N ALA A 17 -5.18 -6.53 11.61
CA ALA A 17 -6.25 -7.23 10.94
C ALA A 17 -7.05 -6.30 10.01
N VAL A 18 -7.32 -6.76 8.79
CA VAL A 18 -8.26 -6.16 7.86
C VAL A 18 -9.62 -6.79 8.11
N VAL A 19 -10.60 -5.95 8.44
CA VAL A 19 -11.95 -6.38 8.87
C VAL A 19 -12.96 -6.14 7.75
N ASP A 20 -13.80 -7.14 7.48
CA ASP A 20 -14.95 -7.01 6.60
C ASP A 20 -16.01 -6.14 7.29
N PRO A 21 -16.39 -4.98 6.72
CA PRO A 21 -17.34 -4.07 7.36
C PRO A 21 -18.79 -4.62 7.40
N SER A 22 -19.10 -5.66 6.62
CA SER A 22 -20.43 -6.26 6.56
C SER A 22 -20.66 -7.34 7.63
N THR A 23 -19.59 -8.01 8.08
CA THR A 23 -19.64 -9.09 9.07
C THR A 23 -18.97 -8.73 10.40
N GLY A 24 -17.99 -7.82 10.36
CA GLY A 24 -17.13 -7.49 11.50
C GLY A 24 -16.01 -8.51 11.74
N GLU A 25 -15.84 -9.49 10.85
CA GLU A 25 -14.82 -10.53 10.97
C GLU A 25 -13.53 -10.13 10.24
N ALA A 26 -12.38 -10.56 10.77
CA ALA A 26 -11.09 -10.38 10.11
C ALA A 26 -10.94 -11.37 8.94
N PHE A 27 -10.50 -10.89 7.78
CA PHE A 27 -10.28 -11.74 6.61
C PHE A 27 -8.83 -11.72 6.09
N ASP A 28 -8.02 -10.75 6.52
CA ASP A 28 -6.61 -10.63 6.14
C ASP A 28 -5.81 -9.83 7.18
N GLU A 29 -4.50 -9.70 6.98
CA GLU A 29 -3.58 -8.90 7.80
C GLU A 29 -2.70 -8.01 6.93
N ALA A 30 -2.50 -6.76 7.36
CA ALA A 30 -1.64 -5.79 6.69
C ALA A 30 -0.48 -5.34 7.61
N PRO A 31 0.72 -5.08 7.08
CA PRO A 31 1.86 -4.65 7.89
C PRO A 31 1.65 -3.25 8.46
N ASP A 32 1.92 -3.06 9.75
CA ASP A 32 1.91 -1.76 10.43
C ASP A 32 3.32 -1.15 10.44
N ARG A 33 3.69 -0.54 9.30
CA ARG A 33 5.02 0.03 9.07
C ARG A 33 5.28 1.26 9.92
N ARG A 34 6.47 1.34 10.50
CA ARG A 34 6.91 2.50 11.29
C ARG A 34 7.40 3.64 10.38
N PRO A 35 7.28 4.91 10.80
CA PRO A 35 7.74 6.05 10.00
C PRO A 35 9.19 5.93 9.52
N GLU A 36 10.09 5.43 10.36
CA GLU A 36 11.51 5.28 10.05
C GLU A 36 11.75 4.23 8.94
N GLU A 37 10.86 3.24 8.83
CA GLU A 37 10.88 2.24 7.75
C GLU A 37 10.42 2.85 6.42
N LEU A 38 9.54 3.87 6.48
CA LEU A 38 9.04 4.58 5.31
C LEU A 38 10.05 5.57 4.74
N ASP A 39 10.91 6.18 5.56
CA ASP A 39 11.93 7.12 5.10
C ASP A 39 12.82 6.49 4.01
N LEU A 40 13.29 5.26 4.26
CA LEU A 40 14.08 4.50 3.29
C LEU A 40 13.31 4.16 2.00
N VAL A 41 12.00 3.98 2.07
CA VAL A 41 11.15 3.73 0.88
C VAL A 41 10.99 5.01 0.08
N VAL A 42 10.71 6.12 0.75
CA VAL A 42 10.56 7.43 0.12
C VAL A 42 11.86 7.88 -0.54
N ASP A 43 13.01 7.64 0.09
CA ASP A 43 14.31 7.97 -0.50
C ASP A 43 14.60 7.18 -1.78
N ARG A 44 14.25 5.90 -1.82
CA ARG A 44 14.34 5.09 -3.05
C ARG A 44 13.41 5.62 -4.14
N ALA A 45 12.18 6.00 -3.78
CA ALA A 45 11.23 6.59 -4.72
C ALA A 45 11.75 7.92 -5.29
N ARG A 46 12.34 8.77 -4.45
CA ARG A 46 12.99 10.02 -4.86
C ARG A 46 14.16 9.76 -5.82
N ALA A 47 14.99 8.76 -5.55
CA ALA A 47 16.11 8.39 -6.41
C ALA A 47 15.65 7.86 -7.79
N ALA A 48 14.57 7.09 -7.84
CA ALA A 48 14.02 6.55 -9.07
C ALA A 48 13.30 7.61 -9.94
N TRP A 49 12.73 8.64 -9.30
CA TRP A 49 11.84 9.60 -9.96
C TRP A 49 12.43 10.31 -11.19
N PRO A 50 13.67 10.83 -11.20
CA PRO A 50 14.25 11.48 -12.36
C PRO A 50 14.32 10.56 -13.59
N GLY A 51 14.69 9.29 -13.41
CA GLY A 51 14.74 8.31 -14.49
C GLY A 51 13.34 7.96 -14.99
N TRP A 52 12.42 7.71 -14.07
CA TRP A 52 11.03 7.37 -14.41
C TRP A 52 10.29 8.48 -15.18
N ARG A 53 10.52 9.75 -14.83
CA ARG A 53 9.83 10.88 -15.46
C ARG A 53 10.43 11.32 -16.79
N ALA A 54 11.66 10.93 -17.10
CA ALA A 54 12.42 11.44 -18.24
C ALA A 54 11.87 10.94 -19.59
N ASP A 55 11.24 9.76 -19.61
CA ASP A 55 10.66 9.16 -20.82
C ASP A 55 9.14 8.96 -20.68
N PRO A 56 8.32 9.90 -21.21
CA PRO A 56 6.88 9.77 -21.18
C PRO A 56 6.33 8.57 -21.96
N ALA A 57 7.00 8.13 -23.02
CA ALA A 57 6.54 7.03 -23.85
C ALA A 57 6.76 5.69 -23.16
N ALA A 58 7.98 5.44 -22.66
CA ALA A 58 8.29 4.25 -21.88
C ALA A 58 7.40 4.14 -20.62
N ARG A 59 7.19 5.27 -19.92
CA ARG A 59 6.28 5.33 -18.78
C ARG A 59 4.85 4.94 -19.14
N ARG A 60 4.31 5.47 -20.25
CA ARG A 60 2.95 5.14 -20.69
C ARG A 60 2.81 3.66 -21.02
N THR A 61 3.78 3.10 -21.74
CA THR A 61 3.79 1.66 -22.07
C THR A 61 3.78 0.80 -20.80
N ALA A 62 4.63 1.13 -19.81
CA ALA A 62 4.68 0.40 -18.55
C ALA A 62 3.37 0.50 -17.74
N LEU A 63 2.74 1.67 -17.70
CA LEU A 63 1.46 1.87 -17.00
C LEU A 63 0.30 1.13 -17.68
N LEU A 64 0.26 1.09 -19.01
CA LEU A 64 -0.76 0.33 -19.74
C LEU A 64 -0.58 -1.18 -19.52
N ALA A 65 0.66 -1.68 -19.58
CA ALA A 65 0.93 -3.09 -19.27
C ALA A 65 0.55 -3.47 -17.82
N ALA A 66 0.71 -2.55 -16.86
CA ALA A 66 0.26 -2.77 -15.49
C ALA A 66 -1.27 -2.81 -15.38
N ALA A 67 -1.99 -2.00 -16.16
CA ALA A 67 -3.45 -2.05 -16.24
C ALA A 67 -3.93 -3.37 -16.85
N ASP A 68 -3.33 -3.80 -17.97
CA ASP A 68 -3.65 -5.08 -18.61
C ASP A 68 -3.46 -6.26 -17.64
N ALA A 69 -2.44 -6.22 -16.79
CA ALA A 69 -2.19 -7.25 -15.78
C ALA A 69 -3.25 -7.27 -14.66
N VAL A 70 -3.78 -6.11 -14.27
CA VAL A 70 -4.88 -6.00 -13.29
C VAL A 70 -6.18 -6.52 -13.89
N ASP A 71 -6.47 -6.19 -15.15
CA ASP A 71 -7.70 -6.62 -15.84
C ASP A 71 -7.73 -8.13 -16.11
N ALA A 72 -6.56 -8.78 -16.14
CA ALA A 72 -6.43 -10.22 -16.37
C ALA A 72 -6.47 -11.08 -15.10
N ALA A 73 -6.41 -10.48 -13.90
CA ALA A 73 -6.36 -11.18 -12.61
C ALA A 73 -7.76 -11.51 -12.07
#